data_AF-A0A3B5LXM3-F1
#
_entry.id   AF-A0A3B5LXM3-F1
#
_cell.length_a   1.000
_cell.length_b   1.000
_cell.length_c   1.000
_cell.angle_alpha   90.00
_cell.angle_beta   90.00
_cell.angle_gamma   90.00
#
_symmetry.space_group_name_H-M   'P 1'
#
loop_
_entity.id
_entity.type
_entity.pdbx_description
1 polymer ?
#
loop_
_entity_poly.entity_id
_entity_poly.type
_entity_poly.pdbx_seq_one_letter_code
_entity_poly.pdbx_strand_id
1 'polypeptide(L)' 'MSQATKRKHVVKEVLGDFITPTENQQIVKVNILIRGNNLHETITAQGETFLVSMPTKFRKNIWIKRGNF' A
#
# COMPACT_ATOMS: atom_id res chain seq x y z
N MET A 1 -1.91 19.28 12.52
CA MET A 1 -3.20 18.78 11.99
C MET A 1 -3.72 17.65 12.86
N SER A 2 -5.02 17.59 13.10
CA SER A 2 -5.64 16.46 13.81
C SER A 2 -5.52 15.16 13.00
N GLN A 3 -5.50 14.01 13.69
CA GLN A 3 -5.51 12.67 13.08
C GLN A 3 -6.70 12.50 12.11
N ALA A 4 -7.87 13.05 12.47
CA ALA A 4 -9.06 13.01 11.64
C ALA A 4 -8.88 13.78 10.32
N THR A 5 -8.26 14.96 10.38
CA THR A 5 -7.96 15.78 9.19
C THR A 5 -6.98 15.05 8.28
N LYS A 6 -5.92 14.44 8.84
CA LYS A 6 -4.97 13.64 8.06
C LYS A 6 -5.66 12.49 7.32
N ARG A 7 -6.52 11.73 8.02
CA ARG A 7 -7.27 10.61 7.41
C ARG A 7 -8.16 11.08 6.26
N LYS A 8 -8.86 12.21 6.41
CA LYS A 8 -9.70 12.81 5.35
C LYS A 8 -8.91 13.07 4.07
N HIS A 9 -7.73 13.68 4.17
CA HIS A 9 -6.90 13.97 2.99
C HIS A 9 -6.35 12.70 2.35
N VAL A 10 -5.84 11.76 3.15
CA VAL A 10 -5.31 10.49 2.65
C VAL A 10 -6.38 9.69 1.89
N VAL A 11 -7.59 9.58 2.44
CA VAL A 11 -8.68 8.85 1.77
C VAL A 11 -9.11 9.53 0.47
N LYS A 12 -9.15 10.88 0.44
CA LYS A 12 -9.49 11.64 -0.76
C LYS A 12 -8.49 11.42 -1.89
N GLU A 13 -7.19 11.41 -1.58
CA GLU A 13 -6.14 11.19 -2.59
C GLU A 13 -6.22 9.79 -3.20
N VAL A 14 -6.40 8.75 -2.36
CA VAL A 14 -6.42 7.36 -2.85
C VAL A 14 -7.63 7.03 -3.72
N LEU A 15 -8.78 7.69 -3.48
CA LEU A 15 -10.00 7.49 -4.27
C LEU A 15 -10.06 8.38 -5.53
N GLY A 16 -9.19 9.37 -5.63
CA GLY A 16 -9.24 10.38 -6.70
C GLY A 16 -8.51 9.93 -7.95
N ASP A 17 -7.19 9.92 -7.89
CA ASP A 17 -6.35 9.86 -9.08
C ASP A 17 -5.72 8.47 -9.26
N PHE A 18 -5.94 7.86 -10.43
CA PHE A 18 -5.19 6.69 -10.85
C PHE A 18 -3.83 7.14 -11.39
N ILE A 19 -2.77 6.74 -10.71
CA ILE A 19 -1.41 7.13 -11.05
C ILE A 19 -0.80 6.02 -11.92
N THR A 20 -0.26 6.36 -13.08
CA THR A 20 0.55 5.42 -13.86
C THR A 20 1.92 5.24 -13.21
N PRO A 21 2.39 4.00 -13.00
CA PRO A 21 3.69 3.76 -12.40
C PRO A 21 4.82 4.38 -13.23
N THR A 22 5.79 4.99 -12.56
CA THR A 22 7.02 5.48 -13.19
C THR A 22 7.96 4.31 -13.53
N GLU A 23 9.02 4.54 -14.31
CA GLU A 23 9.98 3.50 -14.75
C GLU A 23 10.54 2.64 -13.60
N ASN A 24 10.72 3.22 -12.41
CA ASN A 24 11.24 2.52 -11.22
C ASN A 24 10.16 1.93 -10.30
N GLN A 25 8.89 1.99 -10.71
CA GLN A 25 7.76 1.50 -9.92
C GLN A 25 7.16 0.27 -10.57
N GLN A 26 6.77 -0.69 -9.74
CA GLN A 26 6.16 -1.93 -10.19
C GLN A 26 4.85 -2.18 -9.46
N ILE A 27 3.85 -2.67 -10.19
CA ILE A 27 2.59 -3.15 -9.62
C ILE A 27 2.82 -4.54 -9.04
N VAL A 28 2.50 -4.71 -7.76
CA VAL A 28 2.67 -5.96 -7.03
C VAL A 28 1.39 -6.35 -6.33
N LYS A 29 1.17 -7.65 -6.16
CA LYS A 29 -0.02 -8.17 -5.47
C LYS A 29 0.34 -8.54 -4.03
N VAL A 30 -0.51 -8.17 -3.08
CA VAL A 30 -0.34 -8.59 -1.68
C VAL A 30 -0.70 -10.07 -1.53
N ASN A 31 0.29 -10.88 -1.15
CA ASN A 31 0.14 -12.31 -0.94
C ASN A 31 -0.21 -12.64 0.52
N ILE A 32 0.55 -12.09 1.47
CA ILE A 32 0.35 -12.33 2.91
C ILE A 32 0.23 -11.00 3.65
N LEU A 33 -0.71 -10.97 4.60
CA LEU A 33 -1.23 -9.73 5.16
C LEU A 33 -0.18 -8.96 5.95
N ILE A 34 0.59 -9.58 6.85
CA ILE A 34 1.63 -8.92 7.66
C ILE A 34 2.63 -9.97 8.18
N ARG A 35 3.93 -9.73 8.03
CA ARG A 35 5.01 -10.50 8.71
C ARG A 35 5.45 -9.89 10.05
N GLY A 36 4.87 -8.75 10.43
CA GLY A 36 5.21 -7.94 11.60
C GLY A 36 5.67 -6.54 11.18
N ASN A 37 5.63 -5.56 12.10
CA ASN A 37 6.18 -4.20 11.89
C ASN A 37 5.67 -3.42 10.64
N ASN A 38 4.43 -3.64 10.19
CA ASN A 38 3.88 -3.07 8.94
C ASN A 38 4.68 -3.47 7.67
N LEU A 39 5.28 -4.67 7.69
CA LEU A 39 5.85 -5.33 6.53
C LEU A 39 4.81 -6.25 5.89
N HIS A 40 4.64 -6.12 4.59
CA HIS A 40 3.71 -6.87 3.78
C HIS A 40 4.48 -7.73 2.78
N GLU A 41 4.05 -8.96 2.59
CA GLU A 41 4.66 -9.83 1.60
C GLU A 41 3.90 -9.72 0.28
N THR A 42 4.62 -9.33 -0.76
CA THR A 42 4.06 -9.04 -2.08
C THR A 42 4.67 -9.96 -3.13
N ILE A 43 3.90 -10.25 -4.18
CA ILE A 43 4.33 -11.02 -5.34
C ILE A 43 4.30 -10.14 -6.59
N THR A 44 5.37 -10.19 -7.37
CA THR A 44 5.45 -9.50 -8.67
C THR A 44 4.68 -10.24 -9.76
N ALA A 45 4.52 -9.61 -10.92
CA ALA A 45 3.99 -10.27 -12.12
C ALA A 45 4.85 -11.47 -12.57
N GLN A 46 6.16 -11.44 -12.26
CA GLN A 46 7.12 -12.49 -12.57
C GLN A 46 7.12 -13.64 -11.55
N GLY A 47 6.35 -13.51 -10.46
CA GLY A 47 6.25 -14.54 -9.42
C GLY A 47 7.29 -14.42 -8.30
N GLU A 48 8.07 -13.34 -8.27
CA GLU A 48 9.04 -13.10 -7.19
C GLU A 48 8.34 -12.54 -5.95
N THR A 49 8.68 -13.08 -4.78
CA THR A 49 8.13 -12.65 -3.50
C THR A 49 9.13 -11.79 -2.73
N PHE A 50 8.70 -10.62 -2.26
CA PHE A 50 9.51 -9.75 -1.40
C PHE A 50 8.69 -9.06 -0.31
N LEU A 51 9.40 -8.46 0.64
CA LEU A 51 8.80 -7.71 1.74
C LEU A 51 8.81 -6.21 1.45
N VAL A 52 7.65 -5.59 1.59
CA VAL A 52 7.45 -4.15 1.40
C VAL A 52 7.00 -3.52 2.70
N SER A 53 7.57 -2.36 3.02
CA SER A 53 7.14 -1.58 4.17
C SER A 53 6.04 -0.59 3.78
N MET A 54 5.00 -0.49 4.60
CA MET A 54 3.94 0.49 4.37
C MET A 54 4.36 1.89 4.88
N PRO A 55 4.27 2.95 4.05
CA PRO A 55 4.56 4.31 4.49
C PRO A 55 3.66 4.77 5.65
N THR A 56 4.21 5.58 6.56
CA THR A 56 3.50 6.06 7.78
C THR A 56 2.26 6.91 7.49
N LYS A 57 2.14 7.46 6.28
CA LYS A 57 0.93 8.17 5.80
C LYS A 57 -0.28 7.25 5.74
N PHE A 58 -0.09 5.99 5.38
CA PHE A 58 -1.19 5.04 5.13
C PHE A 58 -1.46 4.09 6.31
N ARG A 59 -0.49 3.90 7.22
CA ARG A 59 -0.66 3.08 8.43
C ARG A 59 -1.89 3.53 9.24
N LYS A 60 -2.77 2.58 9.59
CA LYS A 60 -4.03 2.79 10.33
C LYS A 60 -5.07 3.71 9.64
N ASN A 61 -4.78 4.18 8.42
CA ASN A 61 -5.68 5.00 7.62
C ASN A 61 -6.28 4.20 6.46
N ILE A 62 -5.49 3.29 5.88
CA ILE A 62 -5.88 2.40 4.79
C ILE A 62 -5.59 0.96 5.20
N TRP A 63 -6.51 0.05 4.89
CA TRP A 63 -6.38 -1.37 5.15
C TRP A 63 -6.26 -2.11 3.83
N ILE A 64 -5.16 -2.84 3.66
CA ILE A 64 -4.91 -3.65 2.48
C ILE A 64 -5.09 -5.12 2.87
N LYS A 65 -5.75 -5.91 2.03
CA LYS A 65 -6.00 -7.34 2.24
C LYS A 65 -5.26 -8.18 1.21
N ARG A 66 -5.14 -9.49 1.48
CA ARG A 66 -4.64 -10.46 0.50
C ARG A 66 -5.43 -10.34 -0.80
N GLY A 67 -4.72 -10.23 -1.92
CA GLY A 67 -5.29 -10.10 -3.26
C GLY A 67 -5.49 -8.68 -3.75
N ASN A 68 -5.18 -7.66 -2.93
CA ASN A 68 -5.10 -6.28 -3.38
C ASN A 68 -3.80 -6.01 -4.15
N PHE A 69 -3.82 -4.95 -4.97
CA PHE A 69 -2.72 -4.46 -5.79
C PHE A 69 -2.38 -3.02 -5.37
#